data_AF-A0A944BI07-F1
#
_entry.id   AF-A0A944BI07-F1
#
_cell.length_a   1.000
_cell.length_b   1.000
_cell.length_c   1.000
_cell.angle_alpha   90.00
_cell.angle_beta   90.00
_cell.angle_gamma   90.00
#
_symmetry.space_group_name_H-M   'P 1'
#
loop_
_entity.id
_entity.type
_entity.pdbx_description
1 polymer ?
#
loop_
_entity_poly.entity_id
_entity_poly.type
_entity_poly.pdbx_seq_one_letter_code
_entity_poly.pdbx_strand_id
1 'polypeptide(L)'
;SVIDRAKELLDTLEETGRKEFAHSPKSDQKPSSDASTSSPSLTAQRSLFGDAPQHAPSVDNSKLQSFIADIRALTLDATTPIQALNFLYKLQKKAKDL
;
A
#
# COMPACT_ATOMS: atom_id res chain seq x y z
N SER A 1 8.79 19.77 -31.05
CA SER A 1 10.09 19.32 -30.51
C SER A 1 9.87 18.49 -29.25
N VAL A 2 10.80 17.62 -28.85
CA VAL A 2 10.70 16.86 -27.57
C VAL A 2 10.59 17.80 -26.37
N ILE A 3 11.21 18.98 -26.48
CA ILE A 3 11.19 20.04 -25.47
C ILE A 3 9.79 20.62 -25.28
N ASP A 4 9.02 20.78 -26.36
CA ASP A 4 7.67 21.36 -26.29
C ASP A 4 6.71 20.41 -25.57
N ARG A 5 6.82 19.10 -25.86
CA ARG A 5 6.02 18.06 -25.20
C ARG A 5 6.34 17.92 -23.71
N ALA A 6 7.60 18.14 -23.32
CA ALA A 6 8.01 18.13 -21.92
C ALA A 6 7.44 19.32 -21.15
N LYS A 7 7.36 20.51 -21.77
CA LYS A 7 6.71 21.68 -21.18
C LYS A 7 5.22 21.47 -20.97
N GLU A 8 4.53 20.94 -21.98
CA GLU A 8 3.08 20.67 -21.92
C GLU A 8 2.73 19.69 -20.79
N LEU A 9 3.55 18.66 -20.58
CA LEU A 9 3.35 17.71 -19.46
C LEU A 9 3.58 18.36 -18.09
N LEU A 10 4.56 19.26 -17.98
CA LEU A 10 4.84 19.96 -16.72
C LEU A 10 3.68 20.90 -16.35
N ASP A 11 3.17 21.65 -17.33
CA ASP A 11 2.02 22.55 -17.14
C ASP A 11 0.76 21.76 -16.72
N THR A 12 0.54 20.58 -17.32
CA THR A 12 -0.59 19.71 -16.99
C THR A 12 -0.50 19.17 -15.55
N LEU A 13 0.71 18.78 -15.12
CA LEU A 13 0.96 18.28 -13.76
C LEU A 13 0.81 19.38 -12.70
N GLU A 14 1.24 20.60 -13.01
CA GLU A 14 1.03 21.75 -12.12
C GLU A 14 -0.44 22.12 -11.96
N GLU A 15 -1.26 21.95 -13.00
CA GLU A 15 -2.69 22.22 -12.94
C GLU A 15 -3.46 21.12 -12.18
N THR A 16 -3.11 19.85 -12.40
CA THR A 16 -3.75 18.72 -11.72
C THR A 16 -3.35 18.63 -10.25
N GLY A 17 -2.08 18.86 -9.93
CA GLY A 17 -1.59 18.85 -8.55
C GLY A 17 -2.28 19.88 -7.65
N ARG A 18 -2.67 21.05 -8.17
CA ARG A 18 -3.41 22.05 -7.37
C ARG A 18 -4.86 21.66 -7.06
N LYS A 19 -5.48 20.79 -7.86
CA LYS A 19 -6.89 20.39 -7.69
C LYS A 19 -7.05 19.27 -6.66
N GLU A 20 -6.04 18.40 -6.49
CA GLU A 20 -6.13 17.24 -5.59
C GLU A 20 -5.96 17.58 -4.09
N PHE A 21 -5.28 18.68 -3.74
CA PHE A 21 -5.11 19.09 -2.34
C PHE A 21 -6.23 19.98 -1.78
N ALA A 22 -7.22 20.36 -2.60
CA ALA A 22 -8.35 21.21 -2.16
C ALA A 22 -9.41 20.44 -1.35
N HIS A 23 -9.32 19.12 -1.24
CA HIS A 23 -10.26 18.29 -0.50
C HIS A 23 -9.59 17.59 0.67
N SER A 24 -9.51 18.31 1.79
CA SER A 24 -9.33 17.67 3.10
C SER A 24 -10.59 16.88 3.45
N PRO A 25 -10.52 15.57 3.77
CA PRO A 25 -11.66 14.87 4.31
C PRO A 25 -11.91 15.36 5.74
N LYS A 26 -13.12 15.88 5.99
CA LYS A 26 -13.60 16.18 7.34
C LYS A 26 -13.58 14.89 8.16
N SER A 27 -12.80 14.92 9.23
CA SER A 27 -12.82 13.92 10.29
C SER A 27 -14.05 14.18 11.17
N ASP A 28 -15.07 13.34 11.03
CA ASP A 28 -16.18 13.24 11.98
C ASP A 28 -16.49 11.75 12.18
N GLN A 29 -15.74 11.11 13.07
CA GLN A 29 -16.06 9.77 13.56
C GLN A 29 -16.37 9.86 15.06
N LYS A 30 -17.65 9.79 15.40
CA LYS A 30 -18.13 9.54 16.76
C LYS A 30 -18.89 8.21 16.76
N PRO A 31 -18.36 7.13 17.35
CA PRO A 31 -19.18 5.95 17.61
C PRO A 31 -20.02 6.21 18.87
N SER A 32 -21.33 6.23 18.70
CA SER A 32 -22.29 6.17 19.80
C SER A 32 -22.12 4.81 20.48
N SER A 33 -21.64 4.81 21.73
CA SER A 33 -21.77 3.67 22.62
C SER A 33 -23.25 3.57 23.01
N ASP A 34 -23.89 2.46 22.65
CA ASP A 34 -25.06 2.01 23.38
C ASP A 34 -24.79 0.62 23.91
N ALA A 35 -24.95 0.51 25.22
CA ALA A 35 -24.65 -0.66 26.00
C ALA A 35 -25.94 -1.42 26.29
N SER A 36 -25.76 -2.74 26.46
CA SER A 36 -26.68 -3.69 27.09
C SER A 36 -27.47 -4.54 26.11
N THR A 37 -27.09 -5.82 26.01
CA THR A 37 -27.93 -6.89 26.56
C THR A 37 -27.10 -8.16 26.76
N SER A 38 -27.40 -8.82 27.86
CA SER A 38 -26.77 -10.01 28.43
C SER A 38 -26.91 -11.26 27.55
N SER A 39 -25.98 -12.20 27.76
CA SER A 39 -26.03 -13.67 27.57
C SER A 39 -25.49 -14.28 26.26
N PRO A 40 -25.03 -15.55 26.26
CA PRO A 40 -24.28 -16.33 27.27
C PRO A 40 -22.89 -16.75 26.73
N SER A 41 -22.05 -17.36 27.58
CA SER A 41 -20.69 -17.84 27.28
C SER A 41 -20.61 -18.73 26.04
N LEU A 42 -20.18 -18.15 24.90
CA LEU A 42 -19.78 -18.85 23.67
C LEU A 42 -18.51 -19.71 23.85
N THR A 43 -17.83 -19.56 24.98
CA THR A 43 -16.57 -20.26 25.28
C THR A 43 -16.76 -21.76 25.47
N ALA A 44 -17.93 -22.20 25.97
CA ALA A 44 -18.19 -23.61 26.26
C ALA A 44 -18.50 -24.46 25.01
N GLN A 45 -19.00 -23.86 23.93
CA GLN A 45 -19.36 -24.59 22.70
C GLN A 45 -18.18 -24.80 21.74
N ARG A 46 -17.08 -24.06 21.95
CA ARG A 46 -15.91 -24.09 21.06
C ARG A 46 -14.97 -25.29 21.31
N SER A 47 -15.20 -26.05 22.39
CA SER A 47 -14.36 -27.19 22.79
C SER A 47 -14.78 -28.54 22.18
N LEU A 48 -15.88 -28.58 21.41
CA LEU A 48 -16.39 -29.80 20.74
C LEU A 48 -15.82 -30.02 19.34
N PHE A 49 -15.32 -28.96 18.72
CA PHE A 49 -14.55 -29.05 17.48
C PHE A 49 -13.08 -29.13 17.90
N GLY A 50 -12.52 -30.35 17.86
CA GLY A 50 -11.10 -30.56 18.13
C GLY A 50 -10.26 -29.55 17.37
N ASP A 51 -9.22 -29.05 18.04
CA ASP A 51 -8.21 -28.13 17.53
C ASP A 51 -7.58 -28.72 16.26
N ALA A 52 -8.28 -28.55 15.14
CA ALA A 52 -7.76 -28.90 13.84
C ALA A 52 -6.62 -27.91 13.60
N PRO A 53 -5.37 -28.39 13.45
CA PRO A 53 -4.27 -27.48 13.18
C PRO A 53 -4.66 -26.67 11.95
N GLN A 54 -4.86 -25.37 12.15
CA GLN A 54 -5.08 -24.43 11.06
C GLN A 54 -3.78 -24.37 10.28
N HIS A 55 -3.57 -25.35 9.40
CA HIS A 55 -2.54 -25.30 8.40
C HIS A 55 -3.02 -24.29 7.36
N ALA A 56 -2.92 -23.00 7.70
CA ALA A 56 -3.05 -21.95 6.73
C ALA A 56 -2.02 -22.27 5.63
N PRO A 57 -2.42 -22.29 4.35
CA PRO A 57 -1.44 -22.47 3.28
C PRO A 57 -0.41 -21.36 3.42
N SER A 58 0.84 -21.73 3.66
CA SER A 58 1.95 -20.79 3.70
C SER A 58 2.13 -20.27 2.28
N VAL A 59 1.44 -19.18 1.94
CA VAL A 59 1.63 -18.49 0.67
C VAL A 59 3.05 -17.96 0.67
N ASP A 60 3.87 -18.43 -0.28
CA ASP A 60 5.24 -17.96 -0.43
C ASP A 60 5.24 -16.49 -0.87
N ASN A 61 5.45 -15.61 0.11
CA ASN A 61 5.53 -14.16 -0.10
C ASN A 61 6.98 -13.70 -0.33
N SER A 62 7.94 -14.61 -0.54
CA SER A 62 9.36 -14.27 -0.68
C SER A 62 9.62 -13.23 -1.77
N LYS A 63 8.98 -13.38 -2.94
CA LYS A 63 9.08 -12.43 -4.05
C LYS A 63 8.57 -11.04 -3.67
N LEU A 64 7.40 -10.97 -3.05
CA LEU A 64 6.80 -9.71 -2.59
C LEU A 64 7.66 -9.02 -1.52
N GLN A 65 8.18 -9.79 -0.56
CA GLN A 65 9.07 -9.26 0.46
C GLN A 65 10.39 -8.75 -0.13
N SER A 66 10.96 -9.47 -1.12
CA SER A 66 12.17 -9.02 -1.82
C SER A 66 11.94 -7.71 -2.59
N PHE A 67 10.77 -7.55 -3.22
CA PHE A 67 10.40 -6.35 -3.94
C PHE A 67 10.23 -5.14 -3.00
N ILE A 68 9.59 -5.33 -1.85
CA ILE A 68 9.46 -4.30 -0.82
C ILE A 68 10.84 -3.91 -0.26
N ALA A 69 11.73 -4.88 -0.06
CA ALA A 69 13.09 -4.63 0.41
C ALA A 69 13.90 -3.79 -0.60
N ASP A 70 13.79 -4.07 -1.89
CA ASP A 70 14.42 -3.27 -2.94
C ASP A 70 13.98 -1.79 -2.87
N ILE A 71 12.67 -1.54 -2.72
CA ILE A 71 12.12 -0.17 -2.60
C ILE A 71 12.70 0.55 -1.38
N ARG A 72 12.74 -0.13 -0.22
CA ARG A 72 13.25 0.45 1.03
C ARG A 72 14.75 0.75 0.98
N ALA A 73 15.51 -0.01 0.19
CA ALA A 73 16.94 0.22 0.00
C ALA A 73 17.24 1.49 -0.81
N LEU A 74 16.26 2.03 -1.55
CA LEU A 74 16.45 3.24 -2.34
C LEU A 74 16.51 4.48 -1.43
N THR A 75 17.69 5.07 -1.31
CA THR A 75 17.90 6.33 -0.60
C THR A 75 17.91 7.49 -1.60
N LEU A 76 16.83 8.27 -1.66
CA LEU A 76 16.68 9.32 -2.67
C LEU A 76 17.78 10.40 -2.60
N ASP A 77 18.26 10.72 -1.40
CA ASP A 77 19.25 11.79 -1.19
C ASP A 77 20.63 11.49 -1.80
N ALA A 78 20.96 10.20 -1.97
CA ALA A 78 22.24 9.76 -2.53
C ALA A 78 22.14 9.32 -4.00
N THR A 79 20.93 9.33 -4.57
CA THR A 79 20.67 8.75 -5.89
C THR A 79 20.64 9.84 -6.94
N THR A 80 21.52 9.76 -7.94
CA THR A 80 21.45 10.67 -9.10
C THR A 80 20.17 10.43 -9.91
N PRO A 81 19.65 11.43 -10.64
CA PRO A 81 18.43 11.27 -11.44
C PRO A 81 18.49 10.10 -12.44
N ILE A 82 19.65 9.86 -13.06
CA ILE A 82 19.86 8.74 -14.00
C ILE A 82 19.80 7.39 -13.26
N GLN A 83 20.38 7.30 -12.06
CA GLN A 83 20.30 6.08 -11.25
C GLN A 83 18.87 5.82 -10.78
N ALA A 84 18.12 6.87 -10.42
CA ALA A 84 16.71 6.75 -10.04
C ALA A 84 15.86 6.22 -11.21
N LEU A 85 16.07 6.74 -12.42
CA LEU A 85 15.40 6.25 -13.64
C LEU A 85 15.72 4.77 -13.93
N ASN A 86 17.00 4.39 -13.86
CA ASN A 86 17.41 3.00 -14.03
C ASN A 86 16.83 2.08 -12.94
N PHE A 87 16.72 2.57 -11.72
CA PHE A 87 16.10 1.84 -10.62
C PHE A 87 14.60 1.65 -10.86
N LEU A 88 13.88 2.71 -11.25
CA LEU A 88 12.46 2.64 -11.62
C LEU A 88 12.21 1.60 -12.73
N TYR A 89 13.06 1.58 -13.76
CA TYR A 89 12.94 0.62 -14.85
C TYR A 89 13.11 -0.83 -14.36
N LYS A 90 14.10 -1.10 -13.49
CA LYS A 90 14.31 -2.43 -12.90
C LYS A 90 13.15 -2.84 -12.00
N LEU A 91 12.63 -1.90 -11.22
CA LEU A 91 11.49 -2.11 -10.32
C LEU A 91 10.23 -2.45 -11.12
N GLN A 92 9.95 -1.70 -12.19
CA GLN A 92 8.84 -1.97 -13.10
C GLN A 92 8.92 -3.37 -13.70
N LYS A 93 10.14 -3.82 -14.08
CA LYS A 93 10.33 -5.16 -14.63
C LYS A 93 10.02 -6.24 -13.58
N LYS A 94 10.56 -6.10 -12.37
CA LYS A 94 10.29 -7.04 -11.26
C LYS A 94 8.80 -7.10 -10.88
N ALA A 95 8.10 -5.97 -10.93
CA ALA A 95 6.67 -5.91 -10.62
C ALA A 95 5.79 -6.71 -11.60
N LYS A 96 6.26 -6.95 -12.84
CA LYS A 96 5.55 -7.78 -13.82
C LYS A 96 5.73 -9.28 -13.59
N ASP A 97 6.79 -9.67 -12.90
CA ASP A 97 7.16 -11.07 -12.62
C ASP A 97 6.68 -11.54 -11.24
N LEU A 98 5.93 -10.68 -10.56
CA LEU A 98 5.37 -10.84 -9.22
C LEU A 98 3.93 -11.38 -9.30
#